data_AF-A0A328SE46-F1
#
_entry.id   AF-A0A328SE46-F1
#
_cell.length_a   1.000
_cell.length_b   1.000
_cell.length_c   1.000
_cell.angle_alpha   90.00
_cell.angle_beta   90.00
_cell.angle_gamma   90.00
#
_symmetry.space_group_name_H-M   'P 1'
#
loop_
_entity.id
_entity.type
_entity.pdbx_description
1 polymer ?
#
loop_
_entity_poly.entity_id
_entity_poly.type
_entity_poly.pdbx_seq_one_letter_code
_entity_poly.pdbx_strand_id
1 'polypeptide(L)'
;MDTKITLNDMKVNIWEKGTVRAEVTDMDGNPVNGRAVVKINQITRIQGNVVNGVFCEEHDFSDLVNDEYEITMIYGGTSICNPSEAKAKLVLNKDKPVYVSISDLENACYRLTKWIEVNKKLPGRIAINKDNVAIGDLLYVVSKAVCNIADGVSEDVLVKKFDAPKVSSESITETFELTMDEYVAFAREIVEYMDVEYVSPSSVSHEFGRIGFMNLVYTLSKVISNSSSESLISSVYIRPWNDIVAK
;
A
#
# COMPACT_ATOMS: atom_id res chain seq x y z
N MET A 1 -2.87 -45.68 13.96
CA MET A 1 -2.12 -45.26 12.76
C MET A 1 -1.44 -43.96 13.09
N ASP A 2 -0.16 -43.82 12.76
CA ASP A 2 0.55 -42.56 12.95
C ASP A 2 0.03 -41.51 11.97
N THR A 3 0.05 -40.25 12.39
CA THR A 3 -0.41 -39.12 11.59
C THR A 3 0.70 -38.12 11.37
N LYS A 4 0.56 -37.35 10.29
CA LYS A 4 1.47 -36.29 9.89
C LYS A 4 0.68 -35.02 9.66
N ILE A 5 1.16 -33.90 10.21
CA ILE A 5 0.65 -32.56 9.94
C ILE A 5 1.61 -31.86 8.97
N THR A 6 1.08 -31.30 7.90
CA THR A 6 1.77 -30.35 7.03
C THR A 6 1.27 -28.96 7.37
N LEU A 7 2.09 -28.19 8.08
CA LEU A 7 1.85 -26.80 8.46
C LEU A 7 2.98 -25.95 7.89
N ASN A 8 2.63 -24.95 7.09
CA ASN A 8 3.60 -24.06 6.47
C ASN A 8 3.77 -22.78 7.30
N ASP A 9 4.92 -22.14 7.14
CA ASP A 9 5.11 -20.76 7.59
C ASP A 9 4.02 -19.87 7.01
N MET A 10 3.57 -18.91 7.81
CA MET A 10 2.45 -18.07 7.47
C MET A 10 2.75 -16.60 7.75
N LYS A 11 2.19 -15.73 6.91
CA LYS A 11 2.19 -14.29 7.09
C LYS A 11 0.76 -13.81 7.23
N VAL A 12 0.45 -13.06 8.29
CA VAL A 12 -0.90 -12.52 8.53
C VAL A 12 -0.83 -11.01 8.73
N ASN A 13 -1.90 -10.34 8.34
CA ASN A 13 -2.09 -8.91 8.59
C ASN A 13 -2.80 -8.73 9.94
N ILE A 14 -2.26 -7.92 10.85
CA ILE A 14 -2.85 -7.77 12.20
C ILE A 14 -4.08 -6.86 12.25
N TRP A 15 -4.44 -6.22 11.13
CA TRP A 15 -5.63 -5.36 11.02
C TRP A 15 -6.86 -6.09 10.48
N GLU A 16 -6.76 -7.39 10.24
CA GLU A 16 -7.85 -8.26 9.81
C GLU A 16 -7.66 -9.67 10.40
N LYS A 17 -8.66 -10.54 10.21
CA LYS A 17 -8.49 -11.94 10.60
C LYS A 17 -7.56 -12.64 9.61
N GLY A 18 -6.66 -13.46 10.13
CA GLY A 18 -5.82 -14.35 9.33
C GLY A 18 -6.33 -15.79 9.39
N THR A 19 -5.99 -16.59 8.38
CA THR A 19 -6.39 -18.00 8.30
C THR A 19 -5.22 -18.91 8.64
N VAL A 20 -5.39 -19.81 9.61
CA VAL A 20 -4.48 -20.93 9.84
C VAL A 20 -5.02 -22.16 9.10
N ARG A 21 -4.26 -22.62 8.10
CA ARG A 21 -4.57 -23.83 7.34
C ARG A 21 -3.45 -24.86 7.49
N ALA A 22 -3.84 -26.11 7.73
CA ALA A 22 -2.92 -27.23 7.72
C ALA A 22 -3.58 -28.48 7.15
N GLU A 23 -2.76 -29.37 6.62
CA GLU A 23 -3.20 -30.68 6.16
C GLU A 23 -2.78 -31.75 7.16
N VAL A 24 -3.66 -32.70 7.43
CA VAL A 24 -3.43 -33.81 8.36
C VAL A 24 -3.80 -35.11 7.67
N THR A 25 -2.82 -36.00 7.54
CA THR A 25 -2.99 -37.32 6.93
C THR A 25 -2.46 -38.40 7.86
N ASP A 26 -2.77 -39.66 7.54
CA ASP A 26 -1.94 -40.77 7.99
C ASP A 26 -0.58 -40.80 7.24
N MET A 27 0.26 -41.79 7.56
CA MET A 27 1.57 -41.95 6.92
C MET A 27 1.50 -42.40 5.45
N ASP A 28 0.34 -42.91 5.00
CA ASP A 28 0.10 -43.33 3.62
C ASP A 28 -0.51 -42.20 2.76
N GLY A 29 -0.80 -41.04 3.38
CA GLY A 29 -1.35 -39.86 2.72
C GLY A 29 -2.88 -39.80 2.70
N ASN A 30 -3.58 -40.68 3.41
CA ASN A 30 -5.04 -40.63 3.50
C ASN A 30 -5.47 -39.53 4.48
N PRO A 31 -6.51 -38.74 4.16
CA PRO A 31 -6.99 -37.68 5.03
C PRO A 31 -7.58 -38.23 6.32
N VAL A 32 -7.32 -37.56 7.44
CA VAL A 32 -7.90 -37.92 8.75
C VAL A 32 -8.84 -36.83 9.26
N ASN A 33 -9.69 -37.20 10.23
CA ASN A 33 -10.61 -36.28 10.90
C ASN A 33 -10.34 -36.26 12.40
N GLY A 34 -10.66 -35.16 13.06
CA GLY A 34 -10.60 -35.08 14.52
C GLY A 34 -10.35 -33.67 15.02
N ARG A 35 -10.17 -33.52 16.34
CA ARG A 35 -9.91 -32.20 16.92
C ARG A 35 -8.45 -31.81 16.73
N ALA A 36 -8.22 -30.53 16.50
CA ALA A 36 -6.89 -29.95 16.54
C ALA A 36 -6.92 -28.60 17.26
N VAL A 37 -5.76 -28.23 17.79
CA VAL A 37 -5.54 -26.93 18.42
C VAL A 37 -4.29 -26.30 17.86
N VAL A 38 -4.26 -24.98 17.84
CA VAL A 38 -3.06 -24.21 17.51
C VAL A 38 -2.66 -23.40 18.72
N LYS A 39 -1.40 -23.58 19.11
CA LYS A 39 -0.74 -22.79 20.14
C LYS A 39 0.09 -21.71 19.49
N ILE A 40 0.03 -20.51 20.05
CA ILE A 40 0.92 -19.39 19.71
C ILE A 40 1.68 -19.05 20.98
N ASN A 41 3.01 -19.12 20.93
CA ASN A 41 3.86 -18.98 22.12
C ASN A 41 3.40 -19.91 23.28
N GLN A 42 3.19 -21.20 22.97
CA GLN A 42 2.76 -22.25 23.90
C GLN A 42 1.36 -22.11 24.52
N ILE A 43 0.62 -21.03 24.24
CA ILE A 43 -0.75 -20.83 24.69
C ILE A 43 -1.72 -21.28 23.60
N THR A 44 -2.68 -22.15 23.93
CA THR A 44 -3.75 -22.53 22.99
C THR A 44 -4.61 -21.31 22.66
N ARG A 45 -4.61 -20.90 21.40
CA ARG A 45 -5.33 -19.71 20.90
C ARG A 45 -6.45 -20.05 19.93
N ILE A 46 -6.30 -21.15 19.19
CA ILE A 46 -7.24 -21.58 18.16
C ILE A 46 -7.59 -23.03 18.41
N GLN A 47 -8.86 -23.37 18.31
CA GLN A 47 -9.38 -24.72 18.43
C GLN A 47 -10.34 -24.96 17.28
N GLY A 48 -10.29 -26.14 16.70
CA GLY A 48 -11.14 -26.48 15.56
C GLY A 48 -11.10 -27.97 15.27
N ASN A 49 -11.68 -28.34 14.13
CA ASN A 49 -11.66 -29.71 13.65
C ASN A 49 -10.87 -29.81 12.35
N VAL A 50 -10.13 -30.91 12.22
CA VAL A 50 -9.69 -31.42 10.94
C VAL A 50 -10.88 -32.13 10.29
N VAL A 51 -11.26 -31.67 9.10
CA VAL A 51 -12.33 -32.25 8.29
C VAL A 51 -11.77 -32.58 6.92
N ASN A 52 -11.91 -33.83 6.51
CA ASN A 52 -11.32 -34.40 5.30
C ASN A 52 -9.83 -34.07 5.15
N GLY A 53 -9.07 -34.24 6.23
CA GLY A 53 -7.63 -33.98 6.27
C GLY A 53 -7.25 -32.50 6.28
N VAL A 54 -8.19 -31.57 6.45
CA VAL A 54 -7.90 -30.13 6.46
C VAL A 54 -8.37 -29.50 7.77
N PHE A 55 -7.46 -28.81 8.44
CA PHE A 55 -7.78 -27.81 9.47
C PHE A 55 -7.75 -26.43 8.82
N CYS A 56 -8.77 -25.62 9.04
CA CYS A 56 -8.87 -24.28 8.46
C CYS A 56 -9.70 -23.39 9.38
N GLU A 57 -9.04 -22.53 10.15
CA GLU A 57 -9.70 -21.64 11.11
C GLU A 57 -9.22 -20.19 10.92
N GLU A 58 -10.15 -19.24 11.03
CA GLU A 58 -9.83 -17.82 11.08
C GLU A 58 -9.55 -17.37 12.51
N HIS A 59 -8.59 -16.47 12.69
CA HIS A 59 -8.25 -15.90 13.98
C HIS A 59 -7.90 -14.42 13.88
N ASP A 60 -8.24 -13.66 14.91
CA ASP A 60 -7.79 -12.27 15.08
C ASP A 60 -6.42 -12.28 15.75
N PHE A 61 -5.42 -11.72 15.08
CA PHE A 61 -4.04 -11.65 15.56
C PHE A 61 -3.65 -10.25 16.06
N SER A 62 -4.62 -9.33 16.20
CA SER A 62 -4.37 -7.92 16.54
C SER A 62 -3.77 -7.70 17.94
N ASP A 63 -3.88 -8.68 18.85
CA ASP A 63 -3.31 -8.61 20.20
C ASP A 63 -1.82 -8.99 20.27
N LEU A 64 -1.28 -9.56 19.19
CA LEU A 64 0.12 -9.98 19.14
C LEU A 64 1.05 -8.81 18.82
N VAL A 65 2.14 -8.69 19.58
CA VAL A 65 3.01 -7.51 19.60
C VAL A 65 4.35 -7.72 18.91
N ASN A 66 4.91 -8.93 18.94
CA ASN A 66 6.19 -9.21 18.28
C ASN A 66 5.99 -9.34 16.76
N ASP A 67 7.06 -9.16 15.98
CA ASP A 67 6.97 -9.32 14.53
C ASP A 67 6.79 -10.79 14.12
N GLU A 68 7.22 -11.72 14.97
CA GLU A 68 7.25 -13.14 14.66
C GLU A 68 6.96 -14.00 15.90
N TYR A 69 6.31 -15.15 15.65
CA TYR A 69 5.98 -16.16 16.66
C TYR A 69 6.23 -17.56 16.12
N GLU A 70 6.56 -18.50 17.00
CA GLU A 70 6.39 -19.94 16.72
C GLU A 70 4.93 -20.31 16.95
N ILE A 71 4.33 -20.98 15.97
CA ILE A 71 3.04 -21.64 16.11
C ILE A 71 3.25 -23.15 16.17
N THR A 72 2.48 -23.82 17.02
CA THR A 72 2.46 -25.27 17.13
C THR A 72 1.04 -25.75 16.93
N MET A 73 0.79 -26.48 15.85
CA MET A 73 -0.47 -27.19 15.68
C MET A 73 -0.36 -28.58 16.26
N ILE A 74 -1.38 -29.00 17.00
CA ILE A 74 -1.48 -30.31 17.61
C ILE A 74 -2.79 -30.95 17.15
N TYR A 75 -2.70 -32.09 16.48
CA TYR A 75 -3.83 -32.97 16.20
C TYR A 75 -4.03 -33.90 17.39
N GLY A 76 -5.23 -33.91 17.97
CA GLY A 76 -5.51 -34.60 19.24
C GLY A 76 -5.64 -36.12 19.13
N GLY A 77 -5.59 -36.68 17.92
CA GLY A 77 -5.83 -38.11 17.69
C GLY A 77 -7.30 -38.52 17.79
N THR A 78 -7.53 -39.82 17.55
CA THR A 78 -8.80 -40.53 17.71
C THR A 78 -8.54 -41.93 18.23
N SER A 79 -9.56 -42.79 18.33
CA SER A 79 -9.37 -44.21 18.67
C SER A 79 -8.55 -45.00 17.64
N ILE A 80 -8.36 -44.45 16.43
CA ILE A 80 -7.65 -45.12 15.32
C ILE A 80 -6.42 -44.34 14.83
N CYS A 81 -6.36 -43.03 15.08
CA CYS A 81 -5.26 -42.17 14.67
C CYS A 81 -4.51 -41.64 15.90
N ASN A 82 -3.19 -41.79 15.91
CA ASN A 82 -2.35 -41.24 16.96
C ASN A 82 -2.28 -39.71 16.83
N PRO A 83 -2.15 -38.97 17.95
CA PRO A 83 -1.90 -37.54 17.91
C PRO A 83 -0.54 -37.23 17.25
N SER A 84 -0.43 -36.03 16.71
CA SER A 84 0.81 -35.50 16.13
C SER A 84 0.89 -34.00 16.31
N GLU A 85 2.08 -33.44 16.16
CA GLU A 85 2.29 -31.99 16.18
C GLU A 85 3.19 -31.54 15.03
N ALA A 86 2.99 -30.29 14.60
CA ALA A 86 3.87 -29.61 13.67
C ALA A 86 4.07 -28.17 14.12
N LYS A 87 5.25 -27.63 13.79
CA LYS A 87 5.63 -26.26 14.10
C LYS A 87 5.83 -25.48 12.81
N ALA A 88 5.52 -24.19 12.86
CA ALA A 88 5.79 -23.27 11.78
C ALA A 88 6.02 -21.86 12.35
N LYS A 89 6.49 -20.97 11.50
CA LYS A 89 6.65 -19.56 11.80
C LYS A 89 5.38 -18.77 11.44
N LEU A 90 4.95 -17.90 12.33
CA LEU A 90 3.93 -16.88 12.09
C LEU A 90 4.61 -15.53 12.03
N VAL A 91 4.57 -14.87 10.88
CA VAL A 91 5.07 -13.51 10.66
C VAL A 91 3.91 -12.54 10.64
N LEU A 92 3.99 -11.48 11.44
CA LEU A 92 2.97 -10.46 11.54
C LEU A 92 3.31 -9.27 10.65
N ASN A 93 2.40 -8.95 9.75
CA ASN A 93 2.42 -7.70 9.00
C ASN A 93 1.63 -6.65 9.77
N LYS A 94 2.28 -5.53 10.08
CA LYS A 94 1.72 -4.41 10.86
C LYS A 94 1.45 -3.16 10.02
N ASP A 95 1.96 -3.12 8.79
CA ASP A 95 1.75 -2.02 7.85
C ASP A 95 0.36 -2.06 7.23
N LYS A 96 -0.65 -1.54 7.93
CA LYS A 96 -2.00 -1.43 7.36
C LYS A 96 -1.94 -0.57 6.09
N PRO A 97 -2.43 -1.07 4.93
CA PRO A 97 -2.46 -0.28 3.72
C PRO A 97 -3.35 0.95 3.92
N VAL A 98 -2.86 2.09 3.45
CA VAL A 98 -3.59 3.35 3.45
C VAL A 98 -4.18 3.54 2.07
N TYR A 99 -5.51 3.64 2.00
CA TYR A 99 -6.24 3.96 0.78
C TYR A 99 -6.79 5.37 0.91
N VAL A 100 -6.65 6.15 -0.16
CA VAL A 100 -7.10 7.54 -0.22
C VAL A 100 -8.14 7.66 -1.31
N SER A 101 -9.33 8.12 -0.93
CA SER A 101 -10.38 8.46 -1.88
C SER A 101 -10.00 9.70 -2.69
N ILE A 102 -10.54 9.82 -3.91
CA ILE A 102 -10.26 11.00 -4.75
C ILE A 102 -10.71 12.30 -4.05
N SER A 103 -11.85 12.30 -3.35
CA SER A 103 -12.36 13.47 -2.64
C SER A 103 -11.51 13.90 -1.44
N ASP A 104 -10.94 12.95 -0.70
CA ASP A 104 -10.01 13.27 0.38
C ASP A 104 -8.69 13.83 -0.18
N LEU A 105 -8.25 13.29 -1.33
CA LEU A 105 -7.07 13.77 -2.05
C LEU A 105 -7.27 15.19 -2.60
N GLU A 106 -8.42 15.49 -3.22
CA GLU A 106 -8.80 16.84 -3.68
C GLU A 106 -8.65 17.87 -2.56
N ASN A 107 -9.24 17.58 -1.40
CA ASN A 107 -9.16 18.44 -0.23
C ASN A 107 -7.73 18.60 0.29
N ALA A 108 -6.94 17.52 0.31
CA ALA A 108 -5.54 17.55 0.74
C ALA A 108 -4.65 18.35 -0.23
N CYS A 109 -4.83 18.16 -1.53
CA CYS A 109 -4.16 18.89 -2.60
C CYS A 109 -4.50 20.38 -2.58
N TYR A 110 -5.76 20.74 -2.33
CA TYR A 110 -6.17 22.14 -2.14
C TYR A 110 -5.41 22.79 -0.98
N ARG A 111 -5.36 22.12 0.19
CA ARG A 111 -4.61 22.63 1.34
C ARG A 111 -3.11 22.74 1.05
N LEU A 112 -2.52 21.75 0.37
CA LEU A 112 -1.11 21.74 0.02
C LEU A 112 -0.75 22.91 -0.91
N THR A 113 -1.52 23.11 -1.98
CA THR A 113 -1.26 24.21 -2.93
C THR A 113 -1.35 25.57 -2.23
N LYS A 114 -2.36 25.81 -1.39
CA LYS A 114 -2.45 27.03 -0.57
C LYS A 114 -1.28 27.17 0.41
N TRP A 115 -0.87 26.09 1.05
CA TRP A 115 0.27 26.11 1.97
C TRP A 115 1.57 26.50 1.25
N ILE A 116 1.83 25.95 0.07
CA ILE A 116 3.02 26.26 -0.75
C ILE A 116 3.00 27.74 -1.15
N GLU A 117 1.86 28.26 -1.61
CA GLU A 117 1.72 29.66 -2.02
C GLU A 117 1.99 30.64 -0.88
N VAL A 118 1.58 30.31 0.36
CA VAL A 118 1.78 31.15 1.54
C VAL A 118 3.18 31.00 2.12
N ASN A 119 3.68 29.77 2.22
CA ASN A 119 4.92 29.47 2.94
C ASN A 119 6.16 29.47 2.04
N LYS A 120 5.96 29.56 0.72
CA LYS A 120 7.03 29.64 -0.28
C LYS A 120 8.05 28.52 -0.15
N LYS A 121 7.56 27.30 0.05
CA LYS A 121 8.34 26.05 0.11
C LYS A 121 7.39 24.87 -0.06
N LEU A 122 7.94 23.66 -0.22
CA LEU A 122 7.20 22.40 -0.16
C LEU A 122 7.37 21.78 1.25
N PRO A 123 6.30 21.26 1.89
CA PRO A 123 6.45 20.60 3.18
C PRO A 123 7.10 19.22 2.99
N GLY A 124 7.52 18.56 4.07
CA GLY A 124 8.03 17.17 3.96
C GLY A 124 6.92 16.12 3.90
N ARG A 125 5.75 16.43 4.46
CA ARG A 125 4.59 15.55 4.59
C ARG A 125 3.30 16.36 4.58
N ILE A 126 2.18 15.71 4.27
CA ILE A 126 0.83 16.27 4.41
C ILE A 126 -0.08 15.31 5.17
N ALA A 127 -1.12 15.87 5.80
CA ALA A 127 -2.20 15.08 6.37
C ALA A 127 -3.31 14.85 5.33
N ILE A 128 -3.62 13.59 5.09
CA ILE A 128 -4.81 13.13 4.37
C ILE A 128 -5.63 12.32 5.37
N ASN A 129 -6.78 12.84 5.77
CA ASN A 129 -7.53 12.34 6.93
C ASN A 129 -6.65 12.25 8.19
N LYS A 130 -6.49 11.04 8.75
CA LYS A 130 -5.66 10.76 9.93
C LYS A 130 -4.24 10.33 9.57
N ASP A 131 -3.98 10.08 8.29
CA ASP A 131 -2.72 9.53 7.81
C ASP A 131 -1.79 10.66 7.38
N ASN A 132 -0.51 10.52 7.74
CA ASN A 132 0.52 11.46 7.33
C ASN A 132 1.27 10.86 6.14
N VAL A 133 1.11 11.46 4.96
CA VAL A 133 1.69 10.99 3.70
C VAL A 133 2.96 11.79 3.41
N ALA A 134 4.08 11.10 3.12
CA ALA A 134 5.31 11.77 2.72
C ALA A 134 5.16 12.36 1.31
N ILE A 135 5.85 13.46 1.01
CA ILE A 135 5.71 14.10 -0.30
C ILE A 135 6.24 13.24 -1.46
N GLY A 136 7.21 12.35 -1.22
CA GLY A 136 7.63 11.34 -2.21
C GLY A 136 6.47 10.41 -2.58
N ASP A 137 5.85 9.80 -1.56
CA ASP A 137 4.65 8.96 -1.72
C ASP A 137 3.50 9.73 -2.37
N LEU A 138 3.31 10.99 -2.00
CA LEU A 138 2.24 11.83 -2.54
C LEU A 138 2.33 11.98 -4.05
N LEU A 139 3.54 12.11 -4.61
CA LEU A 139 3.70 12.23 -6.06
C LEU A 139 3.09 11.02 -6.79
N TYR A 140 3.29 9.81 -6.27
CA TYR A 140 2.65 8.62 -6.80
C TYR A 140 1.13 8.69 -6.67
N VAL A 141 0.63 9.07 -5.49
CA VAL A 141 -0.81 9.12 -5.20
C VAL A 141 -1.53 10.10 -6.11
N VAL A 142 -1.01 11.31 -6.31
CA VAL A 142 -1.63 12.30 -7.21
C VAL A 142 -1.53 11.89 -8.68
N SER A 143 -0.40 11.32 -9.11
CA SER A 143 -0.26 10.80 -10.47
C SER A 143 -1.22 9.64 -10.74
N LYS A 144 -1.32 8.69 -9.81
CA LYS A 144 -2.23 7.55 -9.94
C LYS A 144 -3.69 8.00 -9.93
N ALA A 145 -4.05 9.00 -9.12
CA ALA A 145 -5.38 9.59 -9.14
C ALA A 145 -5.69 10.26 -10.50
N VAL A 146 -4.73 11.00 -11.09
CA VAL A 146 -4.90 11.56 -12.44
C VAL A 146 -5.16 10.45 -13.46
N CYS A 147 -4.37 9.37 -13.43
CA CYS A 147 -4.58 8.21 -14.31
C CYS A 147 -5.97 7.58 -14.10
N ASN A 148 -6.35 7.35 -12.85
CA ASN A 148 -7.64 6.75 -12.51
C ASN A 148 -8.81 7.59 -13.04
N ILE A 149 -8.80 8.91 -12.83
CA ILE A 149 -9.86 9.80 -13.34
C ILE A 149 -9.87 9.79 -14.88
N ALA A 150 -8.70 9.85 -15.52
CA ALA A 150 -8.59 9.80 -16.99
C ALA A 150 -9.13 8.48 -17.58
N ASP A 151 -8.96 7.38 -16.86
CA ASP A 151 -9.38 6.03 -17.27
C ASP A 151 -10.81 5.69 -16.80
N GLY A 152 -11.51 6.62 -16.12
CA GLY A 152 -12.87 6.41 -15.60
C GLY A 152 -12.96 5.45 -14.41
N VAL A 153 -11.86 5.29 -13.67
CA VAL A 153 -11.74 4.40 -12.50
C VAL A 153 -12.00 5.21 -11.22
N SER A 154 -13.00 4.78 -10.44
CA SER A 154 -13.41 5.43 -9.19
C SER A 154 -12.85 4.77 -7.92
N GLU A 155 -11.86 3.89 -8.06
CA GLU A 155 -11.23 3.20 -6.94
C GLU A 155 -10.32 4.12 -6.11
N ASP A 156 -10.30 3.91 -4.80
CA ASP A 156 -9.37 4.57 -3.89
C ASP A 156 -7.91 4.24 -4.25
N VAL A 157 -7.04 5.23 -4.10
CA VAL A 157 -5.61 5.10 -4.42
C VAL A 157 -4.86 4.54 -3.22
N LEU A 158 -4.17 3.42 -3.41
CA LEU A 158 -3.23 2.87 -2.43
C LEU A 158 -2.01 3.79 -2.30
N VAL A 159 -1.71 4.22 -1.07
CA VAL A 159 -0.46 4.93 -0.74
C VAL A 159 0.68 3.91 -0.64
N LYS A 160 1.55 3.92 -1.64
CA LYS A 160 2.81 3.16 -1.64
C LYS A 160 3.95 4.03 -1.10
N LYS A 161 4.95 3.39 -0.48
CA LYS A 161 6.14 4.06 0.08
C LYS A 161 7.25 4.12 -0.98
N PHE A 162 7.82 5.30 -1.19
CA PHE A 162 8.92 5.53 -2.13
C PHE A 162 10.01 6.40 -1.51
N ASP A 163 11.24 6.16 -1.92
CA ASP A 163 12.33 7.09 -1.59
C ASP A 163 12.12 8.41 -2.34
N ALA A 164 12.33 9.54 -1.65
CA ALA A 164 12.32 10.85 -2.31
C ALA A 164 13.62 11.03 -3.13
N PRO A 165 13.60 11.77 -4.26
CA PRO A 165 14.82 12.05 -4.98
C PRO A 165 15.74 12.92 -4.12
N LYS A 166 17.06 12.71 -4.24
CA LYS A 166 18.05 13.53 -3.53
C LYS A 166 17.97 15.01 -3.88
N VAL A 167 17.53 15.32 -5.10
CA VAL A 167 17.38 16.68 -5.63
C VAL A 167 16.14 16.78 -6.51
N SER A 168 15.52 17.95 -6.52
CA SER A 168 14.52 18.34 -7.55
C SER A 168 15.27 19.01 -8.70
N SER A 169 15.25 18.43 -9.89
CA SER A 169 16.12 18.83 -11.02
C SER A 169 15.34 19.59 -12.09
N GLU A 170 15.01 20.86 -11.81
CA GLU A 170 14.26 21.70 -12.75
C GLU A 170 15.17 22.47 -13.72
N SER A 171 14.70 22.67 -14.95
CA SER A 171 15.36 23.55 -15.94
C SER A 171 14.41 24.39 -16.80
N ILE A 172 13.11 24.39 -16.51
CA ILE A 172 12.17 25.32 -17.15
C ILE A 172 12.42 26.75 -16.64
N THR A 173 12.29 27.75 -17.51
CA THR A 173 12.54 29.16 -17.16
C THR A 173 11.35 30.08 -17.43
N GLU A 174 10.35 29.60 -18.16
CA GLU A 174 9.17 30.36 -18.55
C GLU A 174 7.89 29.65 -18.10
N THR A 175 6.81 30.42 -17.99
CA THR A 175 5.48 29.87 -17.73
C THR A 175 4.88 29.30 -19.01
N PHE A 176 4.30 28.12 -18.95
CA PHE A 176 3.60 27.49 -20.09
C PHE A 176 2.38 26.70 -19.62
N GLU A 177 1.51 26.38 -20.57
CA GLU A 177 0.32 25.58 -20.34
C GLU A 177 0.60 24.11 -20.65
N LEU A 178 0.19 23.21 -19.77
CA LEU A 178 0.06 21.78 -20.06
C LEU A 178 -1.40 21.46 -20.34
N THR A 179 -1.64 20.83 -21.48
CA THR A 179 -2.93 20.23 -21.82
C THR A 179 -3.22 18.99 -20.99
N MET A 180 -4.49 18.58 -20.96
CA MET A 180 -4.92 17.33 -20.32
C MET A 180 -4.09 16.12 -20.76
N ASP A 181 -3.90 15.96 -22.06
CA ASP A 181 -3.18 14.80 -22.59
C ASP A 181 -1.72 14.77 -22.12
N GLU A 182 -1.07 15.93 -22.02
CA GLU A 182 0.34 16.03 -21.59
C GLU A 182 0.52 15.71 -20.10
N TYR A 183 -0.27 16.31 -19.21
CA TYR A 183 -0.08 16.00 -17.78
C TYR A 183 -0.59 14.60 -17.42
N VAL A 184 -1.54 14.02 -18.18
CA VAL A 184 -1.92 12.61 -18.04
C VAL A 184 -0.76 11.71 -18.49
N ALA A 185 -0.08 12.05 -19.58
CA ALA A 185 1.13 11.33 -20.00
C ALA A 185 2.23 11.39 -18.93
N PHE A 186 2.46 12.55 -18.31
CA PHE A 186 3.40 12.69 -17.19
C PHE A 186 2.99 11.85 -15.99
N ALA A 187 1.70 11.84 -15.63
CA ALA A 187 1.20 11.03 -14.53
C ALA A 187 1.46 9.54 -14.77
N ARG A 188 1.25 9.05 -16.00
CA ARG A 188 1.54 7.66 -16.38
C ARG A 188 3.04 7.35 -16.31
N GLU A 189 3.90 8.20 -16.87
CA GLU A 189 5.36 8.06 -16.80
C GLU A 189 5.85 8.00 -15.34
N ILE A 190 5.34 8.88 -14.48
CA ILE A 190 5.70 8.92 -13.06
C ILE A 190 5.28 7.63 -12.35
N VAL A 191 4.06 7.14 -12.58
CA VAL A 191 3.57 5.89 -11.98
C VAL A 191 4.45 4.72 -12.42
N GLU A 192 4.73 4.59 -13.71
CA GLU A 192 5.57 3.52 -14.27
C GLU A 192 6.98 3.57 -13.69
N TYR A 193 7.62 4.75 -13.69
CA TYR A 193 8.95 4.93 -13.12
C TYR A 193 9.01 4.54 -11.65
N MET A 194 8.06 5.01 -10.86
CA MET A 194 8.05 4.77 -9.42
C MET A 194 7.78 3.29 -9.09
N ASP A 195 6.88 2.62 -9.82
CA ASP A 195 6.60 1.19 -9.65
C ASP A 195 7.81 0.29 -9.98
N VAL A 196 8.73 0.76 -10.82
CA VAL A 196 9.96 0.03 -11.20
C VAL A 196 11.14 0.38 -10.29
N GLU A 197 11.41 1.67 -10.08
CA GLU A 197 12.63 2.15 -9.42
C GLU A 197 12.47 2.32 -7.91
N TYR A 198 11.25 2.26 -7.38
CA TYR A 198 10.93 2.46 -5.97
C TYR A 198 11.40 3.81 -5.39
N VAL A 199 11.68 4.79 -6.26
CA VAL A 199 12.07 6.17 -5.94
C VAL A 199 11.24 7.14 -6.76
N SER A 200 10.86 8.28 -6.19
CA SER A 200 10.22 9.37 -6.92
C SER A 200 11.20 9.99 -7.93
N PRO A 201 10.76 10.32 -9.16
CA PRO A 201 11.63 10.93 -10.16
C PRO A 201 12.08 12.33 -9.72
N SER A 202 13.33 12.70 -10.03
CA SER A 202 13.83 14.06 -9.75
C SER A 202 13.20 15.13 -10.66
N SER A 203 12.68 14.71 -11.82
CA SER A 203 12.06 15.55 -12.84
C SER A 203 11.39 14.72 -13.94
N VAL A 204 10.51 15.33 -14.72
CA VAL A 204 10.00 14.82 -16.01
C VAL A 204 10.43 15.77 -17.12
N SER A 205 10.72 15.25 -18.32
CA SER A 205 11.20 16.06 -19.45
C SER A 205 10.04 16.61 -20.29
N HIS A 206 10.15 17.86 -20.71
CA HIS A 206 9.23 18.54 -21.63
C HIS A 206 10.04 19.35 -22.66
N GLU A 207 9.41 19.77 -23.77
CA GLU A 207 10.09 20.57 -24.80
C GLU A 207 10.67 21.89 -24.28
N PHE A 208 10.03 22.48 -23.25
CA PHE A 208 10.49 23.70 -22.58
C PHE A 208 11.53 23.46 -21.47
N GLY A 209 11.92 22.21 -21.23
CA GLY A 209 12.88 21.81 -20.21
C GLY A 209 12.34 20.76 -19.23
N ARG A 210 13.11 20.48 -18.18
CA ARG A 210 12.74 19.51 -17.15
C ARG A 210 11.89 20.18 -16.08
N ILE A 211 10.75 19.59 -15.75
CA ILE A 211 9.89 19.99 -14.64
C ILE A 211 10.33 19.21 -13.41
N GLY A 212 10.80 19.90 -12.37
CA GLY A 212 11.38 19.25 -11.20
C GLY A 212 10.35 18.58 -10.30
N PHE A 213 10.77 17.59 -9.51
CA PHE A 213 9.96 16.88 -8.51
C PHE A 213 9.00 17.79 -7.71
N MET A 214 9.52 18.90 -7.16
CA MET A 214 8.72 19.80 -6.33
C MET A 214 7.57 20.45 -7.12
N ASN A 215 7.84 20.80 -8.38
CA ASN A 215 6.87 21.40 -9.27
C ASN A 215 5.87 20.36 -9.83
N LEU A 216 6.30 19.11 -10.06
CA LEU A 216 5.41 18.01 -10.40
C LEU A 216 4.39 17.76 -9.29
N VAL A 217 4.84 17.69 -8.02
CA VAL A 217 3.94 17.55 -6.87
C VAL A 217 2.95 18.70 -6.82
N TYR A 218 3.42 19.94 -6.93
CA TYR A 218 2.55 21.13 -6.88
C TYR A 218 1.56 21.17 -8.05
N THR A 219 2.02 20.90 -9.27
CA THR A 219 1.20 20.96 -10.49
C THR A 219 0.14 19.88 -10.51
N LEU A 220 0.51 18.62 -10.25
CA LEU A 220 -0.46 17.53 -10.19
C LEU A 220 -1.42 17.68 -9.00
N SER A 221 -0.97 18.27 -7.88
CA SER A 221 -1.88 18.66 -6.80
C SER A 221 -2.86 19.74 -7.26
N LYS A 222 -2.43 20.74 -8.04
CA LYS A 222 -3.34 21.72 -8.65
C LYS A 222 -4.36 21.03 -9.55
N VAL A 223 -3.93 20.13 -10.44
CA VAL A 223 -4.83 19.36 -11.31
C VAL A 223 -5.89 18.67 -10.47
N ILE A 224 -5.49 17.86 -9.48
CA ILE A 224 -6.43 17.13 -8.61
C ILE A 224 -7.36 18.09 -7.87
N SER A 225 -6.83 19.14 -7.23
CA SER A 225 -7.66 20.09 -6.44
C SER A 225 -8.68 20.92 -7.26
N ASN A 226 -8.55 20.96 -8.59
CA ASN A 226 -9.47 21.68 -9.48
C ASN A 226 -10.28 20.73 -10.39
N SER A 227 -10.04 19.42 -10.29
CA SER A 227 -10.81 18.39 -10.99
C SER A 227 -11.97 17.89 -10.12
N SER A 228 -12.78 16.99 -10.66
CA SER A 228 -13.72 16.18 -9.88
C SER A 228 -13.29 14.72 -9.90
N SER A 229 -13.95 13.88 -9.11
CA SER A 229 -13.78 12.43 -9.14
C SER A 229 -14.12 11.77 -10.48
N GLU A 230 -14.77 12.49 -11.40
CA GLU A 230 -15.26 11.98 -12.69
C GLU A 230 -14.61 12.68 -13.89
N SER A 231 -13.98 13.85 -13.71
CA SER A 231 -13.49 14.65 -14.83
C SER A 231 -12.29 15.50 -14.44
N LEU A 232 -11.26 15.46 -15.28
CA LEU A 232 -10.09 16.31 -15.16
C LEU A 232 -10.33 17.70 -15.79
N ILE A 233 -9.63 18.72 -15.29
CA ILE A 233 -9.57 20.04 -15.94
C ILE A 233 -8.95 19.94 -17.35
N SER A 234 -9.24 20.87 -18.25
CA SER A 234 -8.70 20.78 -19.63
C SER A 234 -7.20 21.06 -19.73
N SER A 235 -6.66 21.85 -18.81
CA SER A 235 -5.27 22.29 -18.81
C SER A 235 -4.83 22.88 -17.47
N VAL A 236 -3.52 23.04 -17.27
CA VAL A 236 -2.92 23.69 -16.11
C VAL A 236 -1.68 24.49 -16.51
N TYR A 237 -1.54 25.70 -15.97
CA TYR A 237 -0.29 26.48 -16.11
C TYR A 237 0.78 26.01 -15.13
N ILE A 238 1.96 25.72 -15.66
CA ILE A 238 3.21 25.51 -14.94
C ILE A 238 4.01 26.80 -14.96
N ARG A 239 4.52 27.19 -13.79
CA ARG A 239 5.51 28.27 -13.62
C ARG A 239 6.82 27.65 -13.15
N PRO A 240 7.99 28.25 -13.43
CA PRO A 240 9.24 27.85 -12.79
C PRO A 240 9.08 27.80 -11.26
N TRP A 241 9.58 26.74 -10.63
CA TRP A 241 9.45 26.50 -9.19
C TRP A 241 9.98 27.68 -8.39
N ASN A 242 11.12 28.24 -8.81
CA ASN A 242 11.73 29.41 -8.18
C ASN A 242 10.80 30.62 -8.15
N ASP A 243 9.90 30.78 -9.12
CA ASP A 243 8.91 31.87 -9.14
C ASP A 243 7.74 31.58 -8.21
N ILE A 244 7.36 30.32 -8.04
CA ILE A 244 6.30 29.89 -7.10
C ILE A 244 6.75 30.15 -5.65
N VAL A 245 8.00 29.83 -5.34
CA VAL A 245 8.60 29.99 -4.00
C VAL A 245 9.39 31.27 -3.80
N ALA A 246 9.34 32.21 -4.75
CA ALA A 246 9.85 33.55 -4.53
C ALA A 246 9.03 34.26 -3.43
N LYS A 247 9.72 35.05 -2.60
CA LYS A 247 9.10 35.89 -1.57
C LYS A 247 8.72 37.25 -2.12
#